data_AF-A0A6P4IUB3-F1
#
_entry.id   AF-A0A6P4IUB3-F1
#
_cell.length_a   1.000
_cell.length_b   1.000
_cell.length_c   1.000
_cell.angle_alpha   90.00
_cell.angle_beta   90.00
_cell.angle_gamma   90.00
#
_symmetry.space_group_name_H-M   'P 1'
#
loop_
_entity.id
_entity.type
_entity.pdbx_description
1 polymer ?
#
loop_
_entity_poly.entity_id
_entity_poly.type
_entity_poly.pdbx_seq_one_letter_code
_entity_poly.pdbx_strand_id
1 'polypeptide(L)'
;MGASVVKKASVVYGLVLATVLRIIIPFRVGSNALNECTNCTAAVVTYFSAASRVLFILTTLFLLSISLADLTADWISVAYIPLLIYMMSWTYYSLFEQMKNVEESYEGFMNELAHYWWSNDTYWFNLEKKLQCCGLGGPRTYMEYLRKVPGHCYNPQLITLGCGQMVHDLLDPMLRIGRLMRIITLAIELYLLYFYGVIVCKKLASLIAERHPNKNVSKPLLNKSR
;
A
#
# COMPACT_ATOMS: atom_id res chain seq x y z
N MET A 1 3.45 -20.19 -23.52
CA MET A 1 4.13 -19.15 -22.71
C MET A 1 3.35 -18.73 -21.46
N GLY A 2 2.02 -18.62 -21.51
CA GLY A 2 1.17 -18.13 -20.39
C GLY A 2 1.28 -18.90 -19.07
N ALA A 3 1.36 -20.24 -19.07
CA ALA A 3 1.35 -21.04 -17.83
C ALA A 3 2.54 -20.78 -16.88
N SER A 4 3.72 -20.41 -17.41
CA SER A 4 4.89 -20.10 -16.57
C SER A 4 4.80 -18.72 -15.91
N VAL A 5 4.17 -17.76 -16.59
CA VAL A 5 3.97 -16.38 -16.11
C VAL A 5 2.89 -16.38 -15.02
N VAL A 6 1.80 -17.12 -15.23
CA VAL A 6 0.71 -17.27 -14.24
C VAL A 6 1.22 -17.91 -12.95
N LYS A 7 2.04 -18.97 -13.04
CA LYS A 7 2.66 -19.59 -11.85
C LYS A 7 3.53 -18.59 -11.08
N LYS A 8 4.42 -17.85 -11.76
CA LYS A 8 5.30 -16.85 -11.11
C LYS A 8 4.51 -15.71 -10.47
N ALA A 9 3.48 -15.20 -11.16
CA ALA A 9 2.60 -14.15 -10.62
C ALA A 9 1.82 -14.63 -9.39
N SER A 10 1.35 -15.89 -9.39
CA SER A 10 0.63 -16.47 -8.24
C SER A 10 1.51 -16.58 -6.98
N VAL A 11 2.80 -16.90 -7.15
CA VAL A 11 3.76 -17.00 -6.03
C VAL A 11 4.03 -15.62 -5.43
N VAL A 12 4.24 -14.61 -6.27
CA VAL A 12 4.45 -13.22 -5.81
C VAL A 12 3.19 -12.71 -5.09
N TYR A 13 2.01 -12.98 -5.64
CA TYR A 13 0.74 -12.62 -4.99
C TYR A 13 0.57 -13.30 -3.63
N GLY A 14 0.86 -14.59 -3.54
CA GLY A 14 0.83 -15.34 -2.29
C GLY A 14 1.77 -14.76 -1.23
N LEU A 15 2.97 -14.32 -1.64
CA LEU A 15 3.93 -13.66 -0.75
C LEU A 15 3.40 -12.32 -0.22
N VAL A 16 2.84 -11.49 -1.10
CA VAL A 16 2.26 -10.20 -0.71
C VAL A 16 1.08 -10.39 0.23
N LEU A 17 0.17 -11.32 -0.09
CA LEU A 17 -0.97 -11.65 0.76
C LEU A 17 -0.52 -12.19 2.13
N ALA A 18 0.47 -13.07 2.18
CA ALA A 18 1.03 -13.58 3.43
C ALA A 18 1.64 -12.46 4.28
N THR A 19 2.30 -11.49 3.65
CA THR A 19 2.88 -10.33 4.33
C THR A 19 1.77 -9.44 4.92
N VAL A 20 0.72 -9.17 4.15
CA VAL A 20 -0.44 -8.41 4.62
C VAL A 20 -1.18 -9.13 5.75
N LEU A 21 -1.38 -10.45 5.64
CA LEU A 21 -2.01 -11.25 6.70
C LEU A 21 -1.18 -11.26 7.99
N ARG A 22 0.16 -11.34 7.88
CA ARG A 22 1.05 -11.23 9.05
C ARG A 22 0.97 -9.87 9.75
N ILE A 23 0.50 -8.83 9.07
CA ILE A 23 0.28 -7.51 9.65
C ILE A 23 -1.14 -7.41 10.23
N ILE A 24 -2.16 -7.86 9.49
CA ILE A 24 -3.56 -7.77 9.91
C ILE A 24 -3.86 -8.68 11.11
N ILE A 25 -3.34 -9.91 11.14
CA ILE A 25 -3.61 -10.88 12.21
C ILE A 25 -3.24 -10.36 13.61
N PRO A 26 -2.02 -9.87 13.88
CA PRO A 26 -1.68 -9.36 15.22
C PRO A 26 -2.48 -8.11 15.61
N PHE A 27 -2.91 -7.30 14.64
CA PHE A 27 -3.74 -6.12 14.89
C PHE A 27 -5.22 -6.46 15.14
N ARG A 28 -5.69 -7.62 14.65
CA ARG A 28 -7.08 -8.08 14.81
C ARG A 28 -7.26 -9.05 15.99
N VAL A 29 -6.23 -9.86 16.27
CA VAL A 29 -6.24 -10.86 17.35
C VAL A 29 -5.71 -10.26 18.66
N GLY A 30 -5.01 -9.12 18.60
CA GLY A 30 -4.71 -8.27 19.74
C GLY A 30 -3.47 -8.71 20.50
N SER A 31 -2.42 -7.89 20.43
CA SER A 31 -1.51 -7.78 21.58
C SER A 31 -2.12 -6.78 22.57
N ASN A 32 -1.92 -6.97 23.88
CA ASN A 32 -2.43 -6.06 24.90
C ASN A 32 -1.99 -4.60 24.68
N ALA A 33 -0.84 -4.41 24.02
CA ALA A 33 -0.32 -3.10 23.66
C ALA A 33 -1.04 -2.46 22.46
N LEU A 34 -1.54 -3.27 21.54
CA LEU A 34 -2.23 -2.84 20.32
C LEU A 34 -3.68 -2.41 20.59
N ASN A 35 -4.32 -3.00 21.59
CA ASN A 35 -5.73 -2.72 21.91
C ASN A 35 -5.97 -1.33 22.53
N GLU A 36 -4.94 -0.66 23.04
CA GLU A 36 -5.08 0.67 23.64
C GLU A 36 -5.21 1.80 22.59
N CYS A 37 -4.68 1.61 21.36
CA CYS A 37 -4.97 2.53 20.26
C CYS A 37 -5.96 1.92 19.26
N THR A 38 -7.25 1.99 19.58
CA THR A 38 -8.35 1.50 18.72
C THR A 38 -8.39 2.23 17.37
N ASN A 39 -8.13 3.55 17.36
CA ASN A 39 -8.10 4.34 16.13
C ASN A 39 -6.89 3.98 15.23
N CYS A 40 -5.70 3.83 15.82
CA CYS A 40 -4.51 3.40 15.07
C CYS A 40 -4.70 2.00 14.47
N THR A 41 -5.21 1.06 15.26
CA THR A 41 -5.43 -0.32 14.80
C THR A 41 -6.47 -0.37 13.68
N ALA A 42 -7.57 0.35 13.82
CA ALA A 42 -8.57 0.46 12.77
C ALA A 42 -8.00 1.09 11.49
N ALA A 43 -7.22 2.17 11.59
CA ALA A 43 -6.60 2.84 10.45
C ALA A 43 -5.63 1.91 9.70
N VAL A 44 -4.73 1.25 10.43
CA VAL A 44 -3.76 0.29 9.88
C VAL A 44 -4.46 -0.87 9.18
N VAL A 45 -5.44 -1.49 9.84
CA VAL A 45 -6.20 -2.62 9.26
C VAL A 45 -6.97 -2.19 8.02
N THR A 46 -7.59 -1.01 8.05
CA THR A 46 -8.34 -0.47 6.89
C THR A 46 -7.42 -0.24 5.70
N TYR A 47 -6.25 0.37 5.93
CA TYR A 47 -5.24 0.61 4.90
C TYR A 47 -4.74 -0.70 4.26
N PHE A 48 -4.27 -1.65 5.06
CA PHE A 48 -3.71 -2.90 4.54
C PHE A 48 -4.79 -3.77 3.87
N SER A 49 -6.03 -3.75 4.39
CA SER A 49 -7.18 -4.37 3.73
C SER A 49 -7.45 -3.73 2.37
N ALA A 50 -7.50 -2.39 2.28
CA ALA A 50 -7.75 -1.70 1.01
C ALA A 50 -6.65 -1.98 -0.02
N ALA A 51 -5.37 -1.88 0.39
CA ALA A 51 -4.24 -2.20 -0.48
C ALA A 51 -4.31 -3.64 -1.03
N SER A 52 -4.67 -4.62 -0.19
CA SER A 52 -4.85 -6.00 -0.63
C SER A 52 -5.98 -6.17 -1.64
N ARG A 53 -7.11 -5.47 -1.46
CA ARG A 53 -8.24 -5.50 -2.39
C ARG A 53 -7.87 -4.92 -3.75
N VAL A 54 -7.15 -3.81 -3.77
CA VAL A 54 -6.66 -3.19 -5.02
C VAL A 54 -5.77 -4.18 -5.76
N LEU A 55 -4.79 -4.79 -5.08
CA LEU A 55 -3.90 -5.77 -5.70
C LEU A 55 -4.65 -7.01 -6.22
N PHE A 56 -5.66 -7.48 -5.49
CA PHE A 56 -6.51 -8.59 -5.94
C PHE A 56 -7.32 -8.23 -7.19
N ILE A 57 -7.95 -7.05 -7.21
CA ILE A 57 -8.72 -6.58 -8.36
C ILE A 57 -7.79 -6.42 -9.57
N LEU A 58 -6.61 -5.81 -9.38
CA LEU A 58 -5.63 -5.58 -10.43
C LEU A 58 -5.14 -6.90 -11.06
N THR A 59 -4.76 -7.87 -10.22
CA THR A 59 -4.30 -9.18 -10.69
C THR A 59 -5.40 -9.96 -11.39
N THR A 60 -6.63 -9.91 -10.88
CA THR A 60 -7.78 -10.59 -11.49
C THR A 60 -8.13 -9.97 -12.84
N LEU A 61 -8.18 -8.63 -12.94
CA LEU A 61 -8.41 -7.92 -14.19
C LEU A 61 -7.31 -8.19 -15.21
N PHE A 62 -6.05 -8.28 -14.78
CA PHE A 62 -4.94 -8.62 -15.65
C PHE A 62 -5.06 -10.02 -16.25
N LEU A 63 -5.42 -11.02 -15.44
CA LEU A 63 -5.64 -12.40 -15.91
C LEU A 63 -6.84 -12.51 -16.85
N LEU A 64 -7.94 -11.82 -16.52
CA LEU A 64 -9.12 -11.73 -17.39
C LEU A 64 -8.77 -11.08 -18.73
N SER A 65 -8.01 -9.97 -18.71
CA SER A 65 -7.58 -9.26 -19.91
C SER A 65 -6.75 -10.16 -20.84
N ILE A 66 -5.78 -10.92 -20.31
CA ILE A 66 -5.02 -11.88 -21.13
C ILE A 66 -5.94 -12.94 -21.74
N SER A 67 -6.85 -13.51 -20.94
CA SER A 67 -7.76 -14.56 -21.39
C SER A 67 -8.73 -14.05 -22.47
N LEU A 68 -9.18 -12.80 -22.34
CA LEU A 68 -10.07 -12.14 -23.30
C LEU A 68 -9.33 -11.69 -24.57
N ALA A 69 -8.06 -11.28 -24.47
CA ALA A 69 -7.24 -10.90 -25.61
C ALA A 69 -7.01 -12.10 -26.56
N ASP A 70 -6.93 -13.32 -26.03
CA ASP A 70 -6.87 -14.55 -26.84
C ASP A 70 -8.20 -14.85 -27.57
N LEU A 71 -9.33 -14.32 -27.08
CA LEU A 71 -10.68 -14.62 -27.58
C LEU A 71 -11.31 -13.51 -28.44
N THR A 72 -10.91 -12.26 -28.23
CA THR A 72 -11.54 -11.09 -28.86
C THR A 72 -10.47 -10.28 -29.56
N ALA A 73 -10.71 -9.98 -30.84
CA ALA A 73 -9.79 -9.21 -31.67
C ALA A 73 -9.55 -7.82 -31.05
N ASP A 74 -8.45 -7.64 -30.29
CA ASP A 74 -7.66 -6.43 -29.96
C ASP A 74 -8.34 -5.09 -29.59
N TRP A 75 -9.66 -4.95 -29.68
CA TRP A 75 -10.38 -3.70 -29.38
C TRP A 75 -10.62 -3.54 -27.88
N ILE A 76 -10.63 -4.65 -27.12
CA ILE A 76 -10.74 -4.62 -25.66
C ILE A 76 -9.54 -3.93 -25.02
N SER A 77 -8.33 -4.05 -25.60
CA SER A 77 -7.15 -3.36 -25.06
C SER A 77 -7.24 -1.84 -25.17
N VAL A 78 -8.01 -1.31 -26.13
CA VAL A 78 -8.22 0.14 -26.27
C VAL A 78 -9.13 0.67 -25.16
N ALA A 79 -10.20 -0.06 -24.82
CA ALA A 79 -11.10 0.29 -23.73
C ALA A 79 -10.47 0.10 -22.33
N TYR A 80 -9.48 -0.79 -22.22
CA TYR A 80 -8.78 -1.08 -20.96
C TYR A 80 -7.84 0.05 -20.50
N ILE A 81 -7.26 0.82 -21.44
CA ILE A 81 -6.30 1.90 -21.12
C ILE A 81 -6.95 3.04 -20.30
N PRO A 82 -8.09 3.64 -20.70
CA PRO A 82 -8.76 4.66 -19.91
C PRO A 82 -9.16 4.15 -18.51
N LEU A 83 -9.61 2.89 -18.42
CA LEU A 83 -9.95 2.27 -17.15
C LEU A 83 -8.73 2.13 -16.23
N LEU A 84 -7.58 1.71 -16.76
CA LEU A 84 -6.32 1.66 -16.02
C LEU A 84 -5.88 3.03 -15.51
N ILE A 85 -5.97 4.07 -16.34
CA ILE A 85 -5.61 5.44 -15.94
C ILE A 85 -6.52 5.93 -14.81
N TYR A 86 -7.82 5.69 -14.93
CA TYR A 86 -8.79 6.03 -13.89
C TYR A 86 -8.49 5.29 -12.58
N MET A 87 -8.27 3.97 -12.65
CA MET A 87 -7.95 3.16 -11.48
C MET A 87 -6.66 3.63 -10.82
N MET A 88 -5.61 3.92 -11.59
CA MET A 88 -4.33 4.41 -11.06
C MET A 88 -4.45 5.77 -10.36
N SER A 89 -5.28 6.68 -10.90
CA SER A 89 -5.57 7.94 -10.23
C SER A 89 -6.30 7.70 -8.91
N TRP A 90 -7.33 6.86 -8.93
CA TRP A 90 -8.10 6.52 -7.74
C TRP A 90 -7.25 5.82 -6.66
N THR A 91 -6.40 4.88 -7.03
CA THR A 91 -5.50 4.17 -6.10
C THR A 91 -4.46 5.10 -5.50
N TYR A 92 -3.92 6.03 -6.30
CA TYR A 92 -3.03 7.07 -5.81
C TYR A 92 -3.69 7.91 -4.71
N TYR A 93 -4.87 8.48 -5.00
CA TYR A 93 -5.58 9.32 -4.03
C TYR A 93 -6.05 8.53 -2.80
N SER A 94 -6.67 7.37 -3.00
CA SER A 94 -7.24 6.57 -1.90
C SER A 94 -6.16 6.02 -0.97
N LEU A 95 -5.07 5.46 -1.51
CA LEU A 95 -3.97 4.95 -0.67
C LEU A 95 -3.18 6.09 -0.01
N PHE A 96 -3.12 7.27 -0.63
CA PHE A 96 -2.50 8.44 -0.01
C PHE A 96 -3.31 8.93 1.20
N GLU A 97 -4.62 9.12 1.02
CA GLU A 97 -5.53 9.56 2.08
C GLU A 97 -5.56 8.58 3.25
N GLN A 98 -5.62 7.28 2.98
CA GLN A 98 -5.60 6.27 4.04
C GLN A 98 -4.27 6.24 4.79
N MET A 99 -3.12 6.41 4.12
CA MET A 99 -1.83 6.53 4.79
C MET A 99 -1.77 7.77 5.68
N LYS A 100 -2.31 8.90 5.21
CA LYS A 100 -2.40 10.13 6.00
C LYS A 100 -3.23 9.91 7.27
N ASN A 101 -4.36 9.20 7.17
CA ASN A 101 -5.18 8.86 8.33
C ASN A 101 -4.44 7.99 9.36
N VAL A 102 -3.56 7.07 8.91
CA VAL A 102 -2.72 6.27 9.83
C VAL A 102 -1.73 7.17 10.56
N GLU A 103 -1.08 8.09 9.85
CA GLU A 103 -0.12 9.04 10.42
C GLU A 103 -0.77 10.00 11.41
N GLU A 104 -1.91 10.60 11.06
CA GLU A 104 -2.69 11.46 11.96
C GLU A 104 -3.21 10.72 13.19
N SER A 105 -3.65 9.46 13.03
CA SER A 105 -4.08 8.63 14.16
C SER A 105 -2.93 8.33 15.12
N TYR A 106 -1.72 8.11 14.58
CA TYR A 106 -0.53 7.87 15.37
C TYR A 106 -0.10 9.14 16.13
N GLU A 107 -0.04 10.30 15.47
CA GLU A 107 0.28 11.57 16.12
C GLU A 107 -0.75 11.91 17.21
N GLY A 108 -2.03 11.71 16.93
CA GLY A 108 -3.11 11.87 17.90
C GLY A 108 -2.89 11.00 19.14
N PHE A 109 -2.59 9.72 18.96
CA PHE A 109 -2.33 8.81 20.07
C PHE A 109 -1.08 9.18 20.86
N MET A 110 0.01 9.61 20.20
CA MET A 110 1.21 10.07 20.89
C MET A 110 0.97 11.33 21.73
N ASN A 111 0.13 12.24 21.24
CA ASN A 111 -0.30 13.42 22.00
C ASN A 111 -1.18 13.05 23.20
N GLU A 112 -2.11 12.10 23.04
CA GLU A 112 -2.90 11.56 24.15
C GLU A 112 -2.02 10.88 25.19
N LEU A 113 -1.05 10.08 24.75
CA LEU A 113 -0.07 9.42 25.62
C LEU A 113 0.70 10.44 26.47
N ALA A 114 1.18 11.52 25.85
CA ALA A 114 1.85 12.61 26.55
C ALA A 114 0.89 13.32 27.52
N HIS A 115 -0.37 13.56 27.13
CA HIS A 115 -1.38 14.15 28.01
C HIS A 115 -1.67 13.26 29.23
N TYR A 116 -1.77 11.95 29.07
CA TYR A 116 -1.99 11.01 30.18
C TYR A 116 -0.83 11.00 31.17
N TRP A 117 0.42 11.08 30.68
CA TRP A 117 1.59 11.27 31.52
C TRP A 117 1.46 12.50 32.41
N TRP A 118 0.91 13.61 31.91
CA TRP A 118 0.80 14.86 32.67
C TRP A 118 -0.42 14.95 33.58
N SER A 119 -1.51 14.26 33.26
CA SER A 119 -2.82 14.52 33.87
C SER A 119 -3.28 13.49 34.91
N ASN A 120 -2.90 12.22 34.79
CA ASN A 120 -3.50 11.16 35.62
C ASN A 120 -2.55 9.99 35.87
N ASP A 121 -1.86 10.01 37.02
CA ASP A 121 -0.92 8.96 37.42
C ASP A 121 -1.57 7.56 37.52
N THR A 122 -2.81 7.49 38.02
CA THR A 122 -3.55 6.21 38.15
C THR A 122 -3.83 5.56 36.79
N TYR A 123 -4.29 6.35 35.83
CA TYR A 123 -4.53 5.86 34.47
C TYR A 123 -3.20 5.50 33.79
N TRP A 124 -2.19 6.35 33.94
CA TRP A 124 -0.86 6.14 33.38
C TRP A 124 -0.21 4.83 33.87
N PHE A 125 -0.22 4.55 35.18
CA PHE A 125 0.34 3.30 35.72
C PHE A 125 -0.42 2.05 35.25
N ASN A 126 -1.72 2.15 35.02
CA ASN A 126 -2.50 1.05 34.44
C ASN A 126 -2.11 0.84 32.97
N LEU A 127 -1.91 1.91 32.21
CA LEU A 127 -1.48 1.87 30.83
C LEU A 127 -0.09 1.23 30.70
N GLU A 128 0.87 1.62 31.55
CA GLU A 128 2.21 1.01 31.61
C GLU A 128 2.17 -0.49 31.88
N LYS A 129 1.32 -0.94 32.82
CA LYS A 129 1.16 -2.37 33.12
C LYS A 129 0.60 -3.15 31.94
N LYS A 130 -0.35 -2.57 31.21
CA LYS A 130 -0.97 -3.19 30.03
C LYS A 130 -0.01 -3.26 28.84
N LEU A 131 0.71 -2.18 28.59
CA LEU A 131 1.71 -2.08 27.53
C LEU A 131 3.00 -2.81 27.89
N GLN A 132 3.25 -3.13 29.16
CA GLN A 132 4.52 -3.67 29.65
C GLN A 132 5.71 -2.75 29.34
N CYS A 133 5.50 -1.44 29.47
CA CYS A 133 6.49 -0.39 29.26
C CYS A 133 6.67 0.45 30.54
N CYS A 134 7.68 1.33 30.57
CA CYS A 134 7.89 2.22 31.70
C CYS A 134 8.26 3.63 31.26
N GLY A 135 7.52 4.62 31.75
CA GLY A 135 7.71 6.03 31.47
C GLY A 135 7.41 6.40 30.02
N LEU A 136 7.36 7.70 29.73
CA LEU A 136 7.08 8.17 28.37
C LEU A 136 8.24 7.78 27.42
N GLY A 137 9.47 8.13 27.79
CA GLY A 137 10.70 7.79 27.06
C GLY A 137 11.56 6.73 27.76
N GLY A 138 11.06 6.11 28.83
CA GLY A 138 11.78 5.15 29.66
C GLY A 138 11.66 5.45 31.15
N PRO A 139 12.22 4.59 32.02
CA PRO A 139 12.21 4.79 33.47
C PRO A 139 12.94 6.08 33.89
N ARG A 140 13.90 6.56 33.08
CA ARG A 140 14.61 7.83 33.28
C ARG A 140 13.66 9.03 33.28
N THR A 141 12.57 8.99 32.52
CA THR A 141 11.60 10.08 32.43
C THR A 141 10.97 10.39 33.80
N TYR A 142 10.78 9.39 34.66
CA TYR A 142 10.31 9.61 36.03
C TYR A 142 11.31 10.45 36.84
N MET A 143 12.61 10.17 36.73
CA MET A 143 13.64 10.92 37.44
C MET A 143 13.77 12.36 36.92
N GLU A 144 13.67 12.56 35.61
CA GLU A 144 13.73 13.88 34.98
C GLU A 144 12.61 14.82 35.46
N TYR A 145 11.43 14.27 35.74
CA TYR A 145 10.29 15.03 36.26
C TYR A 145 10.10 14.87 37.77
N LEU A 146 11.10 14.39 38.50
CA LEU A 146 11.09 14.21 39.96
C LEU A 146 9.90 13.40 40.48
N ARG A 147 9.39 12.48 39.67
CA ARG A 147 8.30 11.57 40.02
C ARG A 147 8.86 10.25 40.56
N LYS A 148 8.13 9.64 41.49
CA LYS A 148 8.48 8.33 42.02
C LYS A 148 8.24 7.26 40.95
N VAL A 149 9.27 6.50 40.62
CA VAL A 149 9.15 5.35 39.71
C VAL A 149 8.22 4.31 40.36
N PRO A 150 7.18 3.83 39.65
CA PRO A 150 6.23 2.90 40.21
C PRO A 150 6.81 1.48 40.33
N GLY A 151 6.30 0.69 41.28
CA GLY A 151 6.83 -0.63 41.62
C GLY A 151 6.86 -1.64 40.44
N HIS A 152 5.89 -1.57 39.53
CA HIS A 152 5.81 -2.47 38.37
C HIS A 152 6.90 -2.23 37.32
N CYS A 153 7.56 -1.07 37.35
CA CYS A 153 8.69 -0.76 36.47
C CYS A 153 10.01 -1.41 36.93
N TYR A 154 10.10 -1.86 38.18
CA TYR A 154 11.30 -2.50 38.73
C TYR A 154 11.27 -4.00 38.43
N ASN A 155 11.60 -4.35 37.18
CA ASN A 155 11.76 -5.75 36.78
C ASN A 155 13.26 -6.09 36.66
N PRO A 156 13.79 -7.07 37.42
CA PRO A 156 15.24 -7.34 37.48
C PRO A 156 15.86 -7.93 36.20
N GLN A 157 15.08 -8.25 35.17
CA GLN A 157 15.58 -8.98 33.99
C GLN A 157 15.71 -8.18 32.68
N LEU A 158 15.22 -6.95 32.54
CA LEU A 158 15.36 -6.19 31.27
C LEU A 158 15.38 -4.67 31.46
N ILE A 159 16.10 -3.99 30.55
CA ILE A 159 15.93 -2.56 30.25
C ILE A 159 14.48 -2.37 29.79
N THR A 160 13.64 -1.71 30.59
CA THR A 160 12.25 -1.45 30.24
C THR A 160 12.18 -0.34 29.20
N LEU A 161 11.62 -0.64 28.03
CA LEU A 161 11.37 0.34 26.97
C LEU A 161 10.37 1.40 27.44
N GLY A 162 10.56 2.63 26.99
CA GLY A 162 9.57 3.70 27.14
C GLY A 162 8.29 3.39 26.38
N CYS A 163 7.14 3.77 26.91
CA CYS A 163 5.84 3.54 26.28
C CYS A 163 5.74 4.23 24.92
N GLY A 164 6.26 5.45 24.79
CA GLY A 164 6.30 6.14 23.50
C GLY A 164 7.21 5.44 22.49
N GLN A 165 8.35 4.91 22.96
CA GLN A 165 9.28 4.19 22.10
C GLN A 165 8.73 2.83 21.66
N MET A 166 8.05 2.11 22.56
CA MET A 166 7.38 0.85 22.22
C MET A 166 6.31 1.05 21.14
N VAL A 167 5.50 2.11 21.27
CA VAL A 167 4.45 2.46 20.30
C VAL A 167 5.09 2.86 18.96
N HIS A 168 6.15 3.68 19.00
CA HIS A 168 6.92 4.07 17.82
C HIS A 168 7.51 2.84 17.10
N ASP A 169 8.15 1.92 17.82
CA ASP A 169 8.76 0.71 17.26
C ASP A 169 7.73 -0.24 16.63
N LEU A 170 6.47 -0.12 17.02
CA LEU A 170 5.39 -0.95 16.49
C LEU A 170 4.69 -0.30 15.28
N LEU A 171 4.54 1.03 15.27
CA LEU A 171 3.82 1.79 14.23
C LEU A 171 4.71 2.35 13.11
N ASP A 172 5.95 2.78 13.39
CA ASP A 172 6.89 3.23 12.34
C ASP A 172 7.17 2.16 11.27
N PRO A 173 7.42 0.86 11.60
CA PRO A 173 7.59 -0.15 10.58
C PRO A 173 6.32 -0.35 9.74
N MET A 174 5.13 -0.19 10.34
CA MET A 174 3.84 -0.29 9.63
C MET A 174 3.73 0.82 8.58
N LEU A 175 4.04 2.06 8.97
CA LEU A 175 4.04 3.21 8.06
C LEU A 175 5.06 3.03 6.94
N ARG A 176 6.26 2.53 7.25
CA ARG A 176 7.30 2.28 6.25
C ARG A 176 6.88 1.19 5.27
N ILE A 177 6.35 0.07 5.76
CA ILE A 177 5.81 -1.02 4.93
C ILE A 177 4.64 -0.50 4.08
N GLY A 178 3.76 0.33 4.64
CA GLY A 178 2.65 0.93 3.91
C GLY A 178 3.13 1.81 2.76
N ARG A 179 4.11 2.70 3.00
CA ARG A 179 4.71 3.49 1.91
C ARG A 179 5.29 2.62 0.81
N LEU A 180 6.00 1.55 1.15
CA LEU A 180 6.56 0.61 0.18
C LEU A 180 5.45 -0.11 -0.61
N MET A 181 4.40 -0.57 0.06
CA MET A 181 3.24 -1.21 -0.58
C MET A 181 2.54 -0.27 -1.55
N ARG A 182 2.36 1.00 -1.19
CA ARG A 182 1.83 2.03 -2.09
C ARG A 182 2.71 2.17 -3.34
N ILE A 183 4.02 2.31 -3.17
CA ILE A 183 4.97 2.45 -4.29
C ILE A 183 4.92 1.22 -5.20
N ILE A 184 4.95 0.01 -4.63
CA ILE A 184 4.89 -1.25 -5.38
C ILE A 184 3.57 -1.33 -6.17
N THR A 185 2.44 -1.00 -5.54
CA THR A 185 1.11 -1.06 -6.19
C THR A 185 1.04 -0.13 -7.41
N LEU A 186 1.47 1.13 -7.24
CA LEU A 186 1.53 2.10 -8.33
C LEU A 186 2.54 1.70 -9.42
N ALA A 187 3.67 1.12 -9.06
CA ALA A 187 4.66 0.64 -10.01
C ALA A 187 4.11 -0.50 -10.88
N ILE A 188 3.34 -1.42 -10.30
CA ILE A 188 2.68 -2.51 -11.04
C ILE A 188 1.62 -1.91 -11.99
N GLU A 189 0.79 -0.99 -11.52
CA GLU A 189 -0.20 -0.29 -12.36
C GLU A 189 0.43 0.44 -13.54
N LEU A 190 1.53 1.17 -13.29
CA LEU A 190 2.27 1.88 -14.33
C LEU A 190 2.91 0.92 -15.33
N TYR A 191 3.46 -0.20 -14.86
CA TYR A 191 4.00 -1.25 -15.72
C TYR A 191 2.92 -1.85 -16.64
N LEU A 192 1.73 -2.13 -16.10
CA LEU A 192 0.60 -2.63 -16.87
C LEU A 192 0.15 -1.59 -17.92
N LEU A 193 0.01 -0.33 -17.53
CA LEU A 193 -0.36 0.75 -18.44
C LEU A 193 0.66 0.89 -19.58
N TYR A 194 1.96 0.83 -19.27
CA TYR A 194 3.01 0.88 -20.28
C TYR A 194 2.94 -0.31 -21.24
N PHE A 195 2.76 -1.52 -20.71
CA PHE A 195 2.64 -2.73 -21.51
C PHE A 195 1.47 -2.65 -22.51
N TYR A 196 0.28 -2.29 -22.04
CA TYR A 196 -0.90 -2.14 -22.91
C TYR A 196 -0.77 -0.95 -23.86
N GLY A 197 -0.20 0.17 -23.39
CA GLY A 197 0.04 1.34 -24.21
C GLY A 197 0.95 1.05 -25.41
N VAL A 198 2.05 0.31 -25.20
CA VAL A 198 2.97 -0.07 -26.29
C VAL A 198 2.27 -0.97 -27.32
N ILE A 199 1.46 -1.93 -26.88
CA ILE A 199 0.71 -2.83 -27.77
C ILE A 199 -0.26 -2.01 -28.65
N VAL A 200 -1.04 -1.14 -28.04
CA VAL A 200 -2.00 -0.30 -28.76
C VAL A 200 -1.31 0.69 -29.70
N CYS A 201 -0.22 1.34 -29.26
CA CYS A 201 0.56 2.24 -30.11
C CYS A 201 1.13 1.53 -31.35
N LYS A 202 1.70 0.33 -31.19
CA LYS A 202 2.20 -0.46 -32.32
C LYS A 202 1.08 -0.78 -33.32
N LYS A 203 -0.09 -1.15 -32.82
CA LYS A 203 -1.24 -1.49 -33.67
C LYS A 203 -1.84 -0.27 -34.36
N LEU A 204 -1.93 0.87 -33.68
CA LEU A 204 -2.35 2.12 -34.30
C LEU A 204 -1.36 2.54 -35.39
N ALA A 205 -0.06 2.43 -35.13
CA ALA A 205 0.97 2.72 -36.13
C ALA A 205 0.88 1.80 -37.36
N SER A 206 0.62 0.49 -37.17
CA SER A 206 0.44 -0.44 -38.29
C SER A 206 -0.82 -0.11 -39.09
N LEU A 207 -1.95 0.19 -38.43
CA LEU A 207 -3.19 0.57 -39.10
C LEU A 207 -3.06 1.90 -39.88
N ILE A 208 -2.31 2.88 -39.34
CA ILE A 208 -2.03 4.14 -40.04
C ILE A 208 -1.12 3.90 -41.26
N ALA A 209 -0.09 3.05 -41.12
CA ALA A 209 0.81 2.70 -42.22
C ALA A 209 0.08 1.94 -43.34
N GLU A 210 -0.83 1.03 -42.98
CA GLU A 210 -1.65 0.25 -43.90
C GLU A 210 -2.75 1.07 -44.58
N ARG A 211 -3.14 2.21 -44.01
CA ARG A 211 -4.03 3.22 -44.64
C ARG A 211 -3.30 4.15 -45.60
N HIS A 212 -1.97 4.08 -45.66
CA HIS A 212 -1.12 4.93 -46.51
C HIS A 212 -0.57 4.33 -47.83
N PRO A 213 -1.10 3.24 -48.43
CA PRO A 213 -0.78 2.90 -49.82
C PRO A 213 -1.74 3.63 -50.79
N ASN A 214 -1.17 4.20 -51.85
CA ASN A 214 -1.82 4.89 -52.98
C ASN A 214 -2.20 6.39 -52.85
N LYS A 215 -1.21 7.25 -52.61
CA LYS A 215 -1.25 8.64 -53.13
C LYS A 215 -0.24 8.96 -54.24
N ASN A 216 0.54 7.98 -54.71
CA ASN A 216 1.61 8.19 -55.72
C ASN A 216 1.50 7.30 -56.97
N VAL A 217 0.29 6.96 -57.45
CA VAL A 217 0.13 6.32 -58.77
C VAL A 217 -0.94 7.03 -59.59
N SER A 218 -0.56 8.17 -60.17
CA SER A 218 -1.13 8.69 -61.41
C SER A 218 -0.26 9.83 -61.95
N LYS A 219 0.90 9.47 -62.51
CA LYS A 219 1.52 10.31 -63.55
C LYS A 219 0.76 10.01 -64.85
N PRO A 220 0.00 10.95 -65.43
CA PRO A 220 -0.54 10.75 -66.76
C PRO A 220 0.61 10.73 -67.77
N LEU A 221 0.65 9.65 -68.55
CA LEU A 221 1.53 9.48 -69.70
C LEU A 221 1.33 10.66 -70.66
N LEU A 222 2.40 11.46 -70.80
CA LEU A 222 2.51 12.51 -71.79
C LEU A 222 2.48 11.87 -73.19
N ASN A 223 1.40 12.18 -73.89
CA ASN A 223 1.14 11.84 -75.28
C ASN A 223 2.30 12.31 -76.19
N LYS A 224 2.85 11.39 -76.99
CA LYS A 224 3.75 11.74 -78.11
C LYS A 224 3.48 10.80 -79.28
N SER A 225 2.35 11.02 -79.98
CA SER A 225 2.20 10.58 -81.36
C SER A 225 2.82 11.63 -82.27
N ARG A 226 3.72 11.19 -83.13
CA ARG A 226 4.21 11.90 -84.31
C ARG A 226 3.28 11.59 -85.48
#